data_AF-A0A935CQ90-F1
#
_entry.id   AF-A0A935CQ90-F1
#
_cell.length_a   1.000
_cell.length_b   1.000
_cell.length_c   1.000
_cell.angle_alpha   90.00
_cell.angle_beta   90.00
_cell.angle_gamma   90.00
#
_symmetry.space_group_name_H-M   'P 1'
#
loop_
_entity.id
_entity.type
_entity.pdbx_description
1 polymer ?
#
loop_
_entity_poly.entity_id
_entity_poly.type
_entity_poly.pdbx_seq_one_letter_code
_entity_poly.pdbx_strand_id
1 'polypeptide(L)' 'MESFIGQIELFPYTFAPEYWAPCAGQLLPISQNTALFSLLGTNFGGDGKTTFALPDLRDKAPIPNTGYYIALQGIFPPRP' A
#
# COMPACT_ATOMS: atom_id res chain seq x y z
N MET A 1 -16.35 2.00 6.89
CA MET A 1 -15.18 2.04 7.78
C MET A 1 -14.09 2.69 6.96
N GLU A 2 -13.61 3.86 7.37
CA GLU A 2 -12.57 4.57 6.62
C GLU A 2 -11.20 4.08 7.12
N SER A 3 -10.42 3.46 6.24
CA SER A 3 -9.03 3.08 6.49
C SER A 3 -8.12 4.31 6.52
N PHE A 4 -6.98 4.24 7.20
CA PHE A 4 -5.95 5.25 7.01
C PHE A 4 -5.17 4.98 5.72
N ILE A 5 -4.83 6.04 4.98
CA ILE A 5 -3.96 5.92 3.80
C ILE A 5 -2.63 5.30 4.23
N GLY A 6 -2.18 4.27 3.53
CA GLY A 6 -0.94 3.54 3.84
C GLY A 6 -1.06 2.50 4.94
N GLN A 7 -2.25 2.29 5.51
CA GLN A 7 -2.52 1.20 6.45
C GLN A 7 -2.33 -0.15 5.74
N ILE A 8 -1.63 -1.07 6.41
CA ILE A 8 -1.42 -2.45 5.92
C ILE A 8 -2.28 -3.40 6.75
N GLU A 9 -3.06 -4.23 6.06
CA GLU A 9 -3.93 -5.24 6.68
C GLU A 9 -3.75 -6.61 6.02
N LEU A 10 -4.03 -7.66 6.79
CA LEU A 10 -4.04 -9.04 6.31
C LEU A 10 -5.46 -9.44 5.93
N PHE A 11 -5.68 -9.81 4.67
CA PHE A 11 -7.00 -10.24 4.20
C PHE A 11 -7.05 -11.76 4.01
N PRO A 12 -8.21 -12.39 4.31
CA PRO A 12 -8.39 -13.84 4.17
C PRO A 12 -8.69 -14.28 2.72
N TYR A 13 -8.32 -13.47 1.73
CA TYR A 13 -8.56 -13.72 0.31
C TYR A 13 -7.45 -13.12 -0.56
N THR A 14 -7.33 -13.62 -1.80
CA THR A 14 -6.20 -13.35 -2.71
C THR A 14 -6.49 -12.30 -3.78
N PHE A 15 -7.53 -11.47 -3.59
CA PHE A 15 -7.84 -10.34 -4.46
C PHE A 15 -7.80 -9.04 -3.68
N ALA A 16 -7.44 -7.94 -4.35
CA ALA A 16 -7.47 -6.61 -3.77
C ALA A 16 -8.87 -6.01 -3.90
N PRO A 17 -9.54 -5.63 -2.79
CA PRO A 17 -10.77 -4.84 -2.83
C PRO A 17 -10.53 -3.45 -3.42
N GLU A 18 -11.61 -2.73 -3.69
CA GLU A 18 -11.54 -1.33 -4.13
C GLU A 18 -10.75 -0.48 -3.13
N TYR A 19 -9.88 0.40 -3.64
CA TYR A 19 -8.97 1.25 -2.87
C TYR A 19 -7.87 0.52 -2.09
N TRP A 20 -7.67 -0.77 -2.31
CA TRP A 20 -6.54 -1.53 -1.77
C TRP A 20 -5.63 -2.02 -2.89
N ALA A 21 -4.38 -2.25 -2.56
CA ALA A 21 -3.42 -2.88 -3.44
C ALA A 21 -2.63 -3.96 -2.70
N PRO A 22 -2.24 -5.06 -3.36
CA PRO A 22 -1.40 -6.06 -2.71
C PRO A 22 -0.04 -5.45 -2.38
N CYS A 23 0.52 -5.80 -1.23
CA CYS A 23 1.91 -5.45 -0.88
C CYS A 23 2.87 -6.37 -1.66
N ALA A 24 3.02 -6.13 -2.96
CA ALA A 24 3.78 -6.96 -3.89
C ALA A 24 4.92 -6.22 -4.60
N GLY A 25 5.35 -5.07 -4.07
CA GLY A 25 6.47 -4.31 -4.65
C GLY A 25 6.14 -3.57 -5.95
N GLN A 26 4.87 -3.45 -6.35
CA GLN A 26 4.54 -2.73 -7.59
C GLN A 26 4.88 -1.25 -7.51
N LEU A 27 5.26 -0.70 -8.66
CA LEU A 27 5.44 0.74 -8.86
C LEU A 27 4.08 1.39 -9.12
N LEU A 28 3.79 2.48 -8.40
CA LEU A 28 2.61 3.29 -8.58
C LEU A 28 2.98 4.71 -9.05
N PRO A 29 2.15 5.33 -9.90
CA PRO A 29 2.35 6.72 -10.30
C PRO A 29 2.09 7.66 -9.13
N ILE A 30 3.04 8.55 -8.87
CA ILE A 30 2.94 9.58 -7.81
C ILE A 30 1.75 10.50 -8.07
N SER A 31 1.50 10.86 -9.33
CA SER A 31 0.44 11.80 -9.72
C SER A 31 -0.98 11.37 -9.29
N GLN A 32 -1.22 10.07 -9.15
CA GLN A 32 -2.52 9.52 -8.72
C GLN A 32 -2.55 9.13 -7.23
N ASN A 33 -1.39 9.10 -6.56
CA ASN A 33 -1.23 8.58 -5.20
C ASN A 33 -0.38 9.54 -4.34
N THR A 34 -0.56 10.84 -4.52
CA THR A 34 0.27 11.89 -3.89
C THR A 34 0.25 11.80 -2.37
N ALA A 35 -0.92 11.56 -1.78
CA ALA A 35 -1.09 11.39 -0.33
C ALA A 35 -0.31 10.17 0.19
N LEU A 36 -0.45 9.03 -0.48
CA LEU A 36 0.26 7.80 -0.12
C LEU A 36 1.78 7.95 -0.29
N PHE A 37 2.23 8.57 -1.38
CA PHE A 37 3.65 8.89 -1.61
C PHE A 37 4.23 9.78 -0.52
N SER A 38 3.47 10.77 -0.03
CA SER A 38 3.93 11.64 1.06
C SER A 38 4.17 10.92 2.40
N LEU A 39 3.62 9.71 2.56
CA LEU A 39 3.83 8.85 3.73
C LEU A 39 4.98 7.86 3.51
N LEU A 40 5.03 7.19 2.36
CA LEU A 40 6.01 6.13 2.09
C LEU A 40 7.33 6.64 1.51
N GLY A 41 7.30 7.75 0.75
CA GLY A 41 8.41 8.21 -0.06
C GLY A 41 8.88 7.15 -1.05
N THR A 42 10.19 7.05 -1.23
CA THR A 42 10.85 6.04 -2.09
C THR A 42 11.47 4.90 -1.28
N ASN A 43 11.03 4.70 -0.03
CA ASN A 43 11.63 3.72 0.89
C ASN A 43 11.61 2.28 0.35
N PHE A 44 10.67 1.97 -0.53
CA PHE A 44 10.51 0.65 -1.15
C PHE A 44 10.93 0.62 -2.62
N GLY A 45 11.48 1.72 -3.16
CA GLY A 45 11.90 1.86 -4.56
C GLY A 45 11.10 2.90 -5.35
N GLY A 46 11.29 2.90 -6.67
CA GLY A 46 10.82 3.92 -7.59
C GLY A 46 11.82 5.07 -7.80
N ASP A 47 11.49 6.00 -8.68
CA ASP A 47 12.37 7.10 -9.07
C ASP A 47 12.16 8.38 -8.23
N GLY A 48 11.11 8.43 -7.40
CA GLY A 48 10.75 9.58 -6.57
C GLY A 48 10.31 10.81 -7.35
N LYS A 49 10.17 10.71 -8.68
CA LYS A 49 9.77 11.80 -9.58
C LYS A 49 8.45 11.51 -10.25
N THR A 50 8.31 10.29 -10.77
CA THR A 50 7.11 9.82 -11.47
C THR A 50 6.47 8.65 -10.74
N THR A 51 7.26 7.82 -10.07
CA THR A 51 6.83 6.57 -9.44
C THR A 51 7.46 6.36 -8.07
N PHE A 52 6.75 5.59 -7.26
CA PHE A 52 7.23 5.03 -6.00
C PHE A 52 6.76 3.58 -5.90
N ALA A 53 7.48 2.75 -5.14
CA ALA A 53 7.08 1.36 -4.92
C ALA A 53 6.30 1.18 -3.62
N LEU A 54 5.41 0.19 -3.62
CA LEU A 54 4.80 -0.34 -2.40
C LEU A 54 5.74 -1.34 -1.72
N PRO A 55 5.52 -1.67 -0.43
CA PRO A 55 6.22 -2.76 0.22
C PRO A 55 6.03 -4.09 -0.50
N ASP A 56 7.05 -4.94 -0.46
CA ASP A 56 6.95 -6.34 -0.90
C ASP A 56 6.85 -7.25 0.32
N LEU A 57 5.62 -7.70 0.59
CA LEU A 57 5.27 -8.61 1.69
C LEU A 57 4.69 -9.92 1.15
N ARG A 58 4.97 -10.26 -0.13
CA ARG A 58 4.64 -11.57 -0.68
C ARG A 58 5.32 -12.66 0.14
N ASP A 59 4.61 -13.77 0.34
CA ASP A 59 5.07 -14.93 1.11
C ASP A 59 5.44 -14.63 2.58
N LYS A 60 5.01 -13.46 3.11
CA LYS A 60 5.15 -13.10 4.53
C LYS A 60 3.89 -13.36 5.36
N ALA A 61 2.79 -13.74 4.71
CA ALA A 61 1.52 -13.95 5.38
C ALA A 61 1.60 -15.18 6.32
N PRO A 62 1.08 -15.09 7.55
CA PRO A 62 1.20 -16.17 8.55
C PRO A 62 0.28 -17.36 8.28
N ILE A 63 -0.74 -17.20 7.44
CA ILE A 63 -1.80 -18.18 7.20
C ILE A 63 -1.88 -18.46 5.68
N PRO A 64 -2.03 -19.73 5.26
CA PRO A 64 -2.27 -20.05 3.86
C PRO A 64 -3.47 -19.30 3.28
N ASN A 65 -3.39 -18.90 2.00
CA ASN A 65 -4.45 -18.18 1.28
C ASN A 65 -4.80 -16.80 1.88
N THR A 66 -3.89 -16.20 2.65
CA THR A 66 -4.02 -14.81 3.12
C THR A 66 -2.97 -13.91 2.48
N GLY A 67 -3.24 -12.62 2.39
CA GLY A 67 -2.34 -11.65 1.75
C GLY A 67 -2.33 -10.31 2.45
N TYR A 68 -1.19 -9.62 2.40
CA TYR A 68 -1.07 -8.25 2.89
C TYR A 68 -1.48 -7.26 1.80
N TYR A 69 -2.34 -6.32 2.17
CA TYR A 69 -2.80 -5.25 1.29
C TYR A 69 -2.58 -3.91 1.98
N ILE A 70 -2.32 -2.88 1.17
CA ILE A 70 -2.15 -1.50 1.61
C ILE A 70 -3.30 -0.64 1.08
N ALA A 71 -3.85 0.21 1.95
CA ALA A 71 -4.90 1.16 1.59
C ALA A 71 -4.31 2.29 0.71
N LEU A 72 -4.82 2.42 -0.51
CA LEU A 72 -4.47 3.47 -1.47
C LEU A 72 -5.21 4.78 -1.19
N GLN A 73 -6.42 4.68 -0.65
CA GLN A 73 -7.27 5.82 -0.29
C GLN A 73 -7.84 5.66 1.13
N GLY A 74 -8.26 6.78 1.72
CA GLY A 74 -8.77 6.83 3.09
C GLY A 74 -8.43 8.13 3.80
N ILE A 75 -8.44 8.09 5.13
CA ILE A 75 -8.09 9.24 5.97
C ILE A 75 -6.57 9.40 6.01
N PHE A 76 -6.07 10.62 5.81
CA PHE A 76 -4.65 10.90 6.01
C PHE A 76 -4.31 10.81 7.51
N PRO A 77 -3.34 9.98 7.93
CA PRO A 77 -3.06 9.77 9.34
C PRO A 77 -2.50 11.05 10.00
N PRO A 78 -3.04 11.48 11.16
CA PRO A 78 -2.53 12.66 11.85
C PRO A 78 -1.11 12.39 12.38
N ARG A 79 -0.21 13.36 12.17
CA ARG A 79 1.11 13.34 12.80
C ARG A 79 0.98 14.02 14.17
N PRO A 80 1.44 13.39 15.28
CA PRO A 80 1.49 14.05 16.58
C PRO A 80 2.48 15.23 16.59
#